data_AF-A0A7S3HAG7-F1
#
_entry.id   AF-A0A7S3HAG7-F1
#
_cell.length_a   1.000
_cell.length_b   1.000
_cell.length_c   1.000
_cell.angle_alpha   90.00
_cell.angle_beta   90.00
_cell.angle_gamma   90.00
#
_symmetry.space_group_name_H-M   'P 1'
#
loop_
_entity.id
_entity.type
_entity.pdbx_description
1 polymer ?
#
loop_
_entity_poly.entity_id
_entity_poly.type
_entity_poly.pdbx_seq_one_letter_code
_entity_poly.pdbx_strand_id
1 'polypeptide(L)'
;GHCGPRLVEAFLTKGVANAANMQVLKCSHVGGHIYAGNVIAYSGRGTKEGDDGHWYGYVTPAEAALVASGSAARGRLWRGRMGLSEAGAKSEARLKRFWDVAPILVVVTAAAVVVAAIVVQKRKP
;
A
#
# COMPACT_ATOMS: atom_id res chain seq x y z
N GLY A 1 1.06 22.82 7.90
CA GLY A 1 0.74 21.38 8.09
C GLY A 1 1.90 20.68 8.77
N HIS A 2 1.64 19.84 9.78
CA HIS A 2 2.67 19.21 10.60
C HIS A 2 3.39 18.02 9.92
N CYS A 3 2.63 17.18 9.20
CA CYS A 3 3.16 15.94 8.60
C CYS A 3 3.97 16.19 7.32
N GLY A 4 3.56 17.15 6.48
CA GLY A 4 4.14 17.39 5.15
C GLY A 4 5.65 17.64 5.15
N PRO A 5 6.17 18.62 5.92
CA PRO A 5 7.61 18.91 5.95
C PRO A 5 8.47 17.69 6.33
N ARG A 6 8.04 16.91 7.32
CA ARG A 6 8.76 15.70 7.77
C ARG A 6 8.76 14.60 6.73
N LEU A 7 7.67 14.46 5.97
CA LEU A 7 7.63 13.50 4.87
C LEU A 7 8.58 13.91 3.75
N VAL A 8 8.60 15.19 3.37
CA VAL A 8 9.51 15.69 2.33
C VAL A 8 10.97 15.39 2.71
N GLU A 9 11.36 15.72 3.94
CA GLU A 9 12.68 15.40 4.47
C GLU A 9 12.97 13.89 4.41
N ALA A 10 12.02 13.05 4.82
CA ALA A 10 12.18 11.60 4.79
C ALA A 10 12.32 11.03 3.36
N PHE A 11 11.58 11.55 2.38
CA PHE A 11 11.72 11.12 0.98
C PHE A 11 13.03 11.59 0.35
N LEU A 12 13.47 12.81 0.64
CA LEU A 12 14.76 13.32 0.16
C LEU A 12 15.95 12.56 0.76
N THR A 13 15.85 12.14 2.02
CA THR A 13 16.94 11.40 2.70
C THR A 13 16.91 9.90 2.42
N LYS A 14 15.73 9.26 2.53
CA LYS A 14 15.58 7.78 2.45
C LYS A 14 15.10 7.30 1.07
N GLY A 15 14.39 8.14 0.33
CA GLY A 15 13.87 7.79 -1.00
C GLY A 15 14.97 7.82 -2.06
N VAL A 16 15.89 8.78 -1.98
CA VAL A 16 17.02 8.91 -2.91
C VAL A 16 17.96 7.70 -2.87
N ALA A 17 18.12 7.07 -1.70
CA ALA A 17 18.91 5.84 -1.57
C ALA A 17 18.31 4.63 -2.33
N ASN A 18 16.99 4.65 -2.61
CA ASN A 18 16.26 3.53 -3.21
C ASN A 18 15.72 3.81 -4.62
N ALA A 19 15.68 5.07 -5.05
CA ALA A 19 15.16 5.50 -6.33
C ALA A 19 16.07 6.59 -6.93
N ALA A 20 17.10 6.14 -7.65
CA ALA A 20 17.96 7.03 -8.43
C ALA A 20 17.05 7.85 -9.38
N ASN A 21 17.04 9.18 -9.21
CA ASN A 21 16.22 10.16 -9.96
C ASN A 21 14.79 10.44 -9.45
N MET A 22 14.50 10.24 -8.16
CA MET A 22 13.24 10.70 -7.56
C MET A 22 13.21 12.23 -7.39
N GLN A 23 12.11 12.86 -7.83
CA GLN A 23 11.77 14.25 -7.52
C GLN A 23 10.69 14.28 -6.43
N VAL A 24 10.84 15.18 -5.44
CA VAL A 24 9.88 15.34 -4.36
C VAL A 24 9.26 16.73 -4.45
N LEU A 25 7.98 16.77 -4.81
CA LEU A 25 7.20 18.01 -4.94
C LEU A 25 6.34 18.22 -3.70
N LYS A 26 6.33 19.45 -3.19
CA LYS A 26 5.48 19.86 -2.06
C LYS A 26 4.12 20.29 -2.59
N CYS A 27 3.05 19.83 -1.95
CA CYS A 27 1.70 20.33 -2.18
C CYS A 27 1.11 20.89 -0.87
N SER A 28 0.25 21.91 -0.97
CA SER A 28 -0.34 22.58 0.18
C SER A 28 -1.32 21.67 0.94
N HIS A 29 -2.21 21.01 0.20
CA HIS A 29 -3.19 20.08 0.75
C HIS A 29 -3.75 19.15 -0.34
N VAL A 30 -3.78 17.85 -0.06
CA VAL A 30 -4.40 16.82 -0.90
C VAL A 30 -5.15 15.87 0.02
N GLY A 31 -6.42 15.57 -0.29
CA GLY A 31 -7.27 14.70 0.53
C GLY A 31 -7.81 15.38 1.80
N GLY A 32 -8.41 14.60 2.70
CA GLY A 32 -8.92 15.08 3.99
C GLY A 32 -7.89 14.95 5.12
N HIS A 33 -8.05 15.77 6.17
CA HIS A 33 -7.16 15.76 7.34
C HIS A 33 -7.11 14.40 8.06
N ILE A 34 -8.20 13.62 8.00
CA ILE A 34 -8.26 12.25 8.56
C ILE A 34 -7.24 11.31 7.91
N TYR A 35 -6.70 11.66 6.73
CA TYR A 35 -5.70 10.89 6.00
C TYR A 35 -4.30 11.53 6.04
N ALA A 36 -4.02 12.41 7.01
CA ALA A 36 -2.76 13.14 7.09
C ALA A 36 -1.53 12.25 6.81
N GLY A 37 -0.60 12.79 6.02
CA GLY A 37 0.46 12.01 5.40
C GLY A 37 0.09 11.44 4.04
N ASN A 38 -0.63 12.22 3.23
CA ASN A 38 -0.95 11.86 1.86
C ASN A 38 0.26 12.00 0.94
N VAL A 39 0.51 10.99 0.13
CA VAL A 39 1.61 10.95 -0.85
C VAL A 39 1.08 10.40 -2.16
N ILE A 40 1.44 11.06 -3.27
CA ILE A 40 1.21 10.54 -4.62
C ILE A 40 2.56 10.13 -5.19
N ALA A 41 2.72 8.86 -5.55
CA ALA A 41 3.93 8.38 -6.20
C ALA A 41 3.64 8.09 -7.67
N TYR A 42 4.30 8.82 -8.55
CA TYR A 42 4.26 8.61 -9.99
C TYR A 42 5.42 7.72 -10.41
N SER A 43 5.14 6.64 -11.14
CA SER A 43 6.15 5.67 -11.55
C SER A 43 6.93 6.12 -12.80
N GLY A 44 6.39 7.07 -13.55
CA GLY A 44 6.89 7.47 -14.88
C GLY A 44 6.81 6.36 -15.95
N ARG A 45 6.29 5.17 -15.61
CA ARG A 45 6.25 3.97 -16.47
C ARG A 45 4.87 3.69 -17.09
N GLY A 46 3.87 4.54 -16.87
CA GLY A 46 2.50 4.36 -17.34
C GLY A 46 2.06 5.35 -18.42
N THR A 47 1.30 4.82 -19.37
CA THR A 47 0.71 5.38 -20.61
C THR A 47 0.32 6.85 -20.59
N LYS A 48 0.57 7.56 -21.71
CA LYS A 48 0.17 8.96 -22.02
C LYS A 48 0.26 9.92 -20.83
N GLU A 49 1.33 10.71 -20.78
CA GLU A 49 1.42 11.96 -20.00
C GLU A 49 0.73 11.96 -18.61
N GLY A 50 1.18 11.11 -17.68
CA GLY A 50 0.97 11.37 -16.24
C GLY A 50 -0.23 10.71 -15.57
N ASP A 51 -0.94 9.81 -16.25
CA ASP A 51 -2.11 9.14 -15.67
C ASP A 51 -1.77 8.06 -14.61
N ASP A 52 -0.50 7.69 -14.44
CA ASP A 52 -0.10 6.67 -13.46
C ASP A 52 0.45 7.25 -12.16
N GLY A 53 -0.42 7.43 -11.16
CA GLY A 53 -0.05 7.82 -9.81
C GLY A 53 -0.72 6.97 -8.74
N HIS A 54 0.09 6.33 -7.89
CA HIS A 54 -0.39 5.61 -6.72
C HIS A 54 -0.66 6.58 -5.57
N TRP A 55 -1.85 6.50 -5.00
CA TRP A 55 -2.29 7.31 -3.86
C TRP A 55 -2.08 6.56 -2.55
N TYR A 56 -1.41 7.22 -1.61
CA TYR A 56 -1.16 6.72 -0.26
C TYR A 56 -1.65 7.71 0.77
N GLY A 57 -2.11 7.21 1.91
CA GLY A 57 -2.48 8.02 3.08
C GLY A 57 -1.91 7.42 4.36
N TYR A 58 -1.88 8.23 5.43
CA TYR A 58 -1.26 7.86 6.72
C TYR A 58 0.23 7.55 6.65
N VAL A 59 0.93 8.05 5.63
CA VAL A 59 2.37 7.83 5.50
C VAL A 59 3.10 8.59 6.60
N THR A 60 4.01 7.89 7.24
CA THR A 60 4.95 8.39 8.26
C THR A 60 6.37 8.44 7.70
N PRO A 61 7.28 9.22 8.30
CA PRO A 61 8.69 9.26 7.89
C PRO A 61 9.41 7.90 7.89
N ALA A 62 8.91 6.91 8.65
CA ALA A 62 9.47 5.55 8.66
C ALA A 62 9.13 4.77 7.38
N GLU A 63 8.01 5.08 6.74
CA GLU A 63 7.49 4.35 5.58
C GLU A 63 7.92 4.95 4.24
N ALA A 64 8.63 6.08 4.26
CA ALA A 64 9.04 6.80 3.05
C ALA A 64 9.82 5.90 2.06
N ALA A 65 10.72 5.04 2.54
CA ALA A 65 11.47 4.10 1.69
C ALA A 65 10.57 3.02 1.07
N LEU A 66 9.57 2.53 1.82
CA LEU A 66 8.59 1.55 1.33
C LEU A 66 7.71 2.13 0.21
N VAL A 67 7.31 3.40 0.36
CA VAL A 67 6.56 4.10 -0.68
C VAL A 67 7.44 4.40 -1.89
N ALA A 68 8.67 4.88 -1.67
CA ALA A 68 9.59 5.27 -2.73
C ALA A 68 10.03 4.10 -3.62
N SER A 69 10.19 2.90 -3.04
CA SER A 69 10.51 1.68 -3.78
C SER A 69 9.32 1.09 -4.55
N GLY A 70 8.10 1.57 -4.31
CA GLY A 70 6.86 1.03 -4.88
C GLY A 70 6.32 -0.20 -4.16
N SER A 71 7.04 -0.76 -3.19
CA SER A 71 6.60 -1.92 -2.40
C SER A 71 5.36 -1.66 -1.54
N ALA A 72 5.00 -0.40 -1.31
CA ALA A 72 3.74 -0.04 -0.65
C ALA A 72 2.49 -0.24 -1.53
N ALA A 73 2.64 -0.49 -2.84
CA ALA A 73 1.51 -0.60 -3.76
C ALA A 73 0.53 -1.70 -3.30
N ARG A 74 -0.77 -1.37 -3.27
CA ARG A 74 -1.86 -2.24 -2.77
C ARG A 74 -1.73 -2.69 -1.31
N GLY A 75 -0.72 -2.22 -0.56
CA GLY A 75 -0.57 -2.47 0.87
C GLY A 75 -1.49 -1.61 1.74
N ARG A 76 -1.26 -1.61 3.07
CA ARG A 76 -2.12 -0.90 4.04
C ARG A 76 -2.18 0.62 3.86
N LEU A 77 -1.15 1.22 3.27
CA LEU A 77 -1.08 2.66 3.01
C LEU A 77 -1.80 3.07 1.72
N TRP A 78 -2.00 2.13 0.80
CA TRP A 78 -2.52 2.39 -0.54
C TRP A 78 -4.03 2.70 -0.52
N ARG A 79 -4.44 3.73 -1.25
CA ARG A 79 -5.81 4.25 -1.31
C ARG A 79 -6.41 4.21 -2.71
N GLY A 80 -5.58 4.02 -3.73
CA GLY A 80 -6.03 3.98 -5.10
C GLY A 80 -4.90 4.25 -6.08
N ARG A 81 -5.24 4.21 -7.37
CA ARG A 81 -4.34 4.57 -8.46
C ARG A 81 -5.13 5.40 -9.47
N MET A 82 -4.50 6.48 -9.95
CA MET A 82 -5.06 7.31 -11.01
C MET A 82 -4.96 6.62 -12.37
N GLY A 83 -5.62 7.16 -13.39
CA GLY A 83 -5.53 6.67 -14.77
C GLY A 83 -6.28 5.36 -15.05
N LEU A 84 -7.07 4.89 -14.10
CA LEU A 84 -7.89 3.69 -14.26
C LEU A 84 -9.31 4.07 -14.70
N SER A 85 -9.89 3.25 -15.58
CA SER A 85 -11.34 3.25 -15.78
C SER A 85 -12.06 2.85 -14.49
N GLU A 86 -13.34 3.16 -14.37
CA GLU A 86 -14.15 2.75 -13.21
C GLU A 86 -14.09 1.22 -12.99
N ALA A 87 -14.17 0.44 -14.07
CA ALA A 87 -14.04 -1.01 -14.02
C ALA A 87 -12.65 -1.45 -13.54
N GLY A 88 -11.59 -0.77 -13.98
CA GLY A 88 -10.22 -1.00 -13.53
C GLY A 88 -10.06 -0.70 -12.03
N ALA A 89 -10.58 0.43 -11.56
CA ALA A 89 -10.56 0.81 -10.15
C ALA A 89 -11.30 -0.19 -9.26
N LYS A 90 -12.49 -0.65 -9.69
CA LYS A 90 -13.25 -1.71 -8.98
C LYS A 90 -12.48 -3.02 -8.92
N SER A 91 -11.81 -3.39 -10.01
CA SER A 91 -11.00 -4.62 -10.09
C SER A 91 -9.81 -4.58 -9.14
N GLU A 92 -9.09 -3.45 -9.11
CA GLU A 92 -7.98 -3.21 -8.17
C GLU A 92 -8.43 -3.23 -6.71
N ALA A 93 -9.56 -2.60 -6.39
CA ALA A 93 -10.14 -2.63 -5.04
C ALA A 93 -10.51 -4.06 -4.61
N ARG A 94 -11.06 -4.87 -5.53
CA ARG A 94 -11.37 -6.28 -5.28
C ARG A 94 -10.10 -7.11 -5.05
N LEU A 95 -9.08 -6.91 -5.86
CA LEU A 95 -7.79 -7.59 -5.72
C LEU A 95 -7.15 -7.24 -4.37
N LYS A 96 -7.16 -5.97 -3.97
CA LYS A 96 -6.68 -5.56 -2.65
C LYS A 96 -7.45 -6.27 -1.54
N ARG A 97 -8.78 -6.26 -1.57
CA ARG A 97 -9.61 -6.95 -0.56
C ARG A 97 -9.26 -8.42 -0.47
N PHE A 98 -9.04 -9.08 -1.60
CA PHE A 98 -8.60 -10.48 -1.62
C PHE A 98 -7.27 -10.67 -0.89
N TRP A 99 -6.25 -9.86 -1.18
CA TRP A 99 -4.96 -9.95 -0.51
C TRP A 99 -5.01 -9.59 0.98
N ASP A 100 -5.92 -8.70 1.38
CA ASP A 100 -6.12 -8.36 2.80
C ASP A 100 -6.71 -9.57 3.59
N VAL A 101 -7.53 -10.43 2.95
CA VAL A 101 -8.22 -11.55 3.63
C VAL A 101 -7.56 -12.91 3.42
N ALA A 102 -6.80 -13.11 2.34
CA ALA A 102 -6.21 -14.40 1.99
C ALA A 102 -5.31 -14.98 3.10
N PRO A 103 -4.43 -14.21 3.77
CA PRO A 103 -3.61 -14.73 4.86
C PRO A 103 -4.44 -15.26 6.03
N ILE A 104 -5.54 -14.58 6.37
CA ILE A 104 -6.45 -14.99 7.45
C ILE A 104 -7.10 -16.33 7.09
N LEU A 105 -7.56 -16.47 5.85
CA LEU A 105 -8.19 -17.70 5.38
C LEU A 105 -7.22 -18.89 5.42
N VAL A 106 -5.95 -18.67 5.05
CA VAL A 106 -4.90 -19.70 5.13
C VAL A 106 -4.65 -20.12 6.58
N VAL A 107 -4.53 -19.17 7.51
CA VAL A 107 -4.32 -19.48 8.93
C VAL A 107 -5.51 -20.23 9.52
N VAL A 108 -6.74 -19.80 9.23
CA VAL A 108 -7.97 -20.45 9.73
C VAL A 108 -8.11 -21.87 9.19
N THR A 109 -7.86 -22.08 7.89
CA THR A 109 -7.92 -23.41 7.28
C THR A 109 -6.84 -24.34 7.83
N ALA A 110 -5.60 -23.85 7.97
CA ALA A 110 -4.52 -24.63 8.60
C ALA A 110 -4.85 -25.02 10.05
N ALA A 111 -5.36 -24.08 10.86
CA ALA A 111 -5.76 -24.34 12.23
C ALA A 111 -6.90 -25.39 12.30
N ALA A 112 -7.90 -25.29 11.42
CA ALA A 112 -8.99 -26.25 11.37
C ALA A 112 -8.51 -27.67 11.02
N VAL A 113 -7.56 -27.80 10.08
CA VAL A 113 -6.93 -29.08 9.73
C VAL A 113 -6.16 -29.67 10.91
N VAL A 114 -5.40 -28.85 11.65
CA VAL A 114 -4.67 -29.30 12.84
C VAL A 114 -5.64 -29.78 13.93
N VAL A 115 -6.71 -29.03 14.22
CA VAL A 115 -7.72 -29.43 15.20
C VAL A 115 -8.39 -30.74 14.79
N ALA A 116 -8.77 -30.88 13.52
CA ALA A 116 -9.36 -32.11 13.00
C ALA A 116 -8.41 -33.30 13.15
N ALA A 117 -7.11 -33.12 12.84
CA ALA A 117 -6.10 -34.17 13.01
C ALA A 117 -5.94 -34.59 14.49
N ILE A 118 -5.93 -33.64 15.43
CA ILE A 118 -5.87 -33.91 16.88
C ILE A 118 -7.12 -34.70 17.33
N VAL A 119 -8.31 -34.29 16.88
CA VAL A 119 -9.57 -34.98 17.21
C VAL A 119 -9.56 -36.40 16.67
N VAL A 120 -9.09 -36.61 15.44
CA VAL A 120 -8.96 -37.96 14.84
C VAL A 120 -7.95 -38.82 15.61
N GLN A 121 -6.79 -38.26 16.00
CA GLN A 121 -5.79 -38.99 16.78
C GLN A 121 -6.32 -39.41 18.17
N LYS A 122 -7.06 -38.53 18.86
CA LYS A 122 -7.68 -38.84 20.17
C LYS A 122 -8.84 -39.85 20.08
N ARG A 123 -9.39 -40.10 18.89
CA ARG A 123 -10.47 -41.06 18.65
C ARG A 123 -10.00 -42.44 18.19
N LYS A 124 -8.69 -42.63 17.96
CA LYS A 124 -8.16 -43.98 17.70
C LYS A 124 -8.19 -44.77 19.02
N PRO A 125 -8.86 -45.93 19.06
CA PRO A 125 -8.95 -46.78 20.25
C PRO A 125 -7.60 -47.41 20.60
#